data_AF-A0A426W1J1-F1
#
_entry.id   AF-A0A426W1J1-F1
#
_cell.length_a   1.000
_cell.length_b   1.000
_cell.length_c   1.000
_cell.angle_alpha   90.00
_cell.angle_beta   90.00
_cell.angle_gamma   90.00
#
_symmetry.space_group_name_H-M   'P 1'
#
loop_
_entity.id
_entity.type
_entity.pdbx_description
1 polymer ?
#
loop_
_entity_poly.entity_id
_entity_poly.type
_entity_poly.pdbx_seq_one_letter_code
_entity_poly.pdbx_strand_id
1 'polypeptide(L)' 'MMSKFTTTLLFNLFVYLAYKIIDALFAFLNLYSNPKLGETLSIMPTTGDVVLIALNILLSSLLSIYLLYEIKAKIV' A
#
# COMPACT_ATOMS: atom_id res chain seq x y z
N MET A 1 11.90 20.86 11.52
CA MET A 1 10.69 20.81 10.67
C MET A 1 11.04 20.12 9.36
N MET A 2 10.30 19.08 8.95
CA MET A 2 10.57 18.38 7.67
C MET A 2 10.20 19.24 6.46
N SER A 3 11.01 19.16 5.40
CA SER A 3 10.68 19.81 4.13
C SER A 3 9.45 19.16 3.46
N LYS A 4 8.76 19.91 2.59
CA LYS A 4 7.66 19.36 1.77
C LYS A 4 8.14 18.21 0.90
N PHE A 5 9.33 18.33 0.32
CA PHE A 5 9.95 17.27 -0.50
C PHE A 5 10.18 15.98 0.30
N THR A 6 10.82 16.08 1.47
CA THR A 6 11.07 14.92 2.34
C THR A 6 9.77 14.26 2.79
N THR A 7 8.74 15.05 3.09
CA THR A 7 7.42 14.53 3.48
C THR A 7 6.77 13.74 2.34
N THR A 8 6.79 14.27 1.11
CA THR A 8 6.25 13.58 -0.07
C THR A 8 7.04 12.31 -0.39
N LEU A 9 8.37 12.35 -0.28
CA LEU A 9 9.21 11.18 -0.51
C LEU A 9 8.87 10.06 0.48
N LEU A 10 8.84 10.37 1.78
CA LEU A 10 8.51 9.38 2.81
C LEU A 10 7.07 8.88 2.67
N PHE A 11 6.11 9.74 2.32
CA PHE A 11 4.74 9.31 2.05
C PHE A 11 4.70 8.19 1.00
N ASN A 12 5.30 8.43 -0.16
CA ASN A 12 5.29 7.47 -1.26
C ASN A 12 6.06 6.20 -0.91
N LEU A 13 7.18 6.32 -0.21
CA LEU A 13 7.96 5.18 0.25
C LEU A 13 7.15 4.29 1.20
N PHE A 14 6.47 4.87 2.19
CA PHE A 14 5.64 4.12 3.13
C PHE A 14 4.41 3.52 2.46
N VAL A 15 3.76 4.24 1.54
CA VAL A 15 2.65 3.68 0.75
C VAL A 15 3.11 2.46 -0.03
N TYR A 16 4.25 2.55 -0.73
CA TYR A 16 4.77 1.45 -1.52
C TYR A 16 5.10 0.21 -0.66
N LEU A 17 5.78 0.41 0.47
CA LEU A 17 6.14 -0.68 1.38
C LEU A 17 4.89 -1.32 2.00
N ALA A 18 3.96 -0.50 2.49
CA ALA A 18 2.70 -0.98 3.04
C ALA A 18 1.90 -1.77 2.00
N TYR A 19 1.83 -1.24 0.76
CA TYR A 19 1.12 -1.88 -0.33
C TYR A 19 1.70 -3.26 -0.60
N LYS A 20 3.02 -3.37 -0.74
CA LYS A 20 3.72 -4.65 -0.96
C LYS A 20 3.44 -5.67 0.15
N ILE A 21 3.41 -5.24 1.41
CA ILE A 21 3.16 -6.13 2.55
C ILE A 21 1.72 -6.63 2.55
N ILE A 22 0.75 -5.73 2.38
CA ILE A 22 -0.68 -6.08 2.36
C ILE A 22 -0.99 -6.95 1.14
N ASP A 23 -0.39 -6.65 -0.01
CA ASP A 23 -0.56 -7.43 -1.24
C ASP A 23 -0.05 -8.87 -1.08
N ALA A 24 1.14 -9.02 -0.50
CA ALA A 24 1.69 -10.33 -0.16
C ALA A 24 0.81 -11.09 0.85
N LEU A 25 0.22 -10.39 1.82
CA LEU A 25 -0.73 -10.99 2.77
C LEU A 25 -2.01 -11.46 2.06
N PHE A 26 -2.57 -10.67 1.14
CA PHE A 26 -3.76 -11.05 0.37
C PHE A 26 -3.50 -12.26 -0.51
N ALA A 27 -2.35 -12.32 -1.17
CA ALA A 27 -1.92 -13.48 -1.95
C ALA A 27 -1.72 -14.72 -1.05
N PHE A 28 -1.05 -14.57 0.09
CA PHE A 28 -0.82 -15.66 1.05
C PHE A 28 -2.12 -16.26 1.59
N LEU A 29 -3.12 -15.41 1.85
CA LEU A 29 -4.45 -15.81 2.32
C LEU A 29 -5.37 -16.30 1.19
N ASN A 30 -4.89 -16.36 -0.05
CA ASN A 30 -5.69 -16.72 -1.25
C ASN A 30 -6.95 -15.86 -1.40
N LEU A 31 -6.86 -14.57 -1.07
CA LEU A 31 -7.98 -13.62 -1.23
C LEU A 31 -8.17 -13.21 -2.68
N TYR A 32 -7.08 -13.11 -3.44
CA TYR A 32 -7.15 -12.88 -4.88
C TYR A 32 -7.69 -14.12 -5.61
N SER A 33 -8.41 -13.88 -6.70
CA SER A 33 -8.88 -14.93 -7.60
C SER A 33 -7.74 -15.73 -8.22
N ASN A 34 -6.56 -15.13 -8.35
CA ASN A 34 -5.35 -15.77 -8.83
C ASN A 34 -4.14 -15.30 -8.00
N PRO A 35 -3.32 -16.22 -7.45
CA PRO A 35 -2.16 -15.86 -6.64
C PRO A 35 -1.05 -15.14 -7.43
N LYS A 36 -1.08 -15.20 -8.77
CA LYS A 36 -0.14 -14.49 -9.66
C LYS A 36 -0.68 -13.17 -10.19
N LEU A 37 -1.78 -12.67 -9.62
CA LEU A 37 -2.37 -11.40 -10.02
C LEU A 37 -1.34 -10.27 -9.87
N GLY A 38 -1.11 -9.51 -10.95
CA GLY A 38 -0.12 -8.43 -10.97
C GLY A 38 1.32 -8.86 -11.29
N GLU A 39 1.61 -10.16 -11.38
CA GLU A 39 2.91 -10.65 -11.88
C GLU A 39 2.99 -10.65 -13.41
N THR A 40 1.86 -10.86 -14.08
CA THR A 40 1.78 -10.87 -15.55
C THR A 40 0.55 -10.12 -16.06
N LEU A 41 0.70 -9.43 -17.21
CA LEU A 41 -0.38 -8.72 -17.89
C LEU A 41 -1.47 -9.66 -18.45
N SER A 42 -1.19 -10.95 -18.53
CA SER A 42 -2.12 -11.97 -19.05
C SER A 42 -3.21 -12.36 -18.05
N ILE A 43 -3.09 -12.00 -16.77
CA ILE A 43 -4.08 -12.31 -15.74
C ILE A 43 -4.93 -11.06 -15.52
N MET A 44 -6.18 -11.14 -15.99
CA MET A 44 -7.13 -10.05 -15.84
C MET A 44 -7.76 -10.11 -14.44
N PRO A 45 -7.80 -8.99 -13.69
CA PRO A 45 -8.43 -8.95 -12.39
C PRO A 45 -9.95 -9.12 -12.51
N THR A 46 -10.54 -9.85 -11.58
CA THR A 46 -11.99 -9.88 -11.38
C THR A 46 -12.45 -8.63 -10.63
N THR A 47 -13.77 -8.38 -10.59
CA THR A 47 -14.33 -7.28 -9.78
C THR A 47 -13.92 -7.38 -8.31
N GLY A 48 -13.84 -8.59 -7.75
CA GLY A 48 -13.39 -8.82 -6.37
C GLY A 48 -11.92 -8.42 -6.17
N ASP A 49 -11.07 -8.75 -7.13
CA ASP A 49 -9.66 -8.37 -7.09
C ASP A 49 -9.48 -6.85 -7.15
N VAL A 50 -10.27 -6.16 -7.98
CA VAL A 50 -10.25 -4.70 -8.07
C VAL A 50 -10.63 -4.07 -6.72
N VAL A 51 -11.62 -4.64 -6.03
CA VAL A 51 -12.02 -4.18 -4.68
C VAL A 51 -10.89 -4.39 -3.68
N LEU A 52 -10.20 -5.54 -3.70
CA LEU A 52 -9.06 -5.81 -2.83
C LEU A 52 -7.89 -4.86 -3.13
N ILE A 53 -7.58 -4.59 -4.40
CA ILE A 53 -6.56 -3.62 -4.81
C ILE A 53 -6.92 -2.22 -4.28
N ALA A 54 -8.17 -1.78 -4.46
CA ALA A 54 -8.63 -0.49 -3.96
C ALA A 54 -8.55 -0.39 -2.43
N LEU A 55 -8.92 -1.47 -1.73
CA LEU A 55 -8.77 -1.58 -0.28
C LEU A 55 -7.30 -1.48 0.15
N ASN A 56 -6.39 -2.16 -0.56
CA ASN A 56 -4.96 -2.10 -0.29
C ASN A 56 -4.41 -0.66 -0.47
N ILE A 57 -4.77 0.02 -1.55
CA ILE A 57 -4.39 1.43 -1.77
C ILE A 57 -4.86 2.31 -0.61
N LEU A 58 -6.11 2.14 -0.16
CA LEU A 58 -6.68 2.91 0.94
C LEU A 58 -5.95 2.64 2.26
N LEU A 59 -5.75 1.37 2.62
CA LEU A 59 -5.07 0.99 3.86
C LEU A 59 -3.62 1.47 3.88
N SER A 60 -2.91 1.30 2.77
CA SER A 60 -1.50 1.74 2.63
C SER A 60 -1.36 3.25 2.73
N SER A 61 -2.31 4.00 2.15
CA SER A 61 -2.35 5.46 2.25
C SER A 61 -2.61 5.94 3.68
N LEU A 62 -3.58 5.33 4.38
CA LEU A 62 -3.88 5.66 5.77
C LEU A 62 -2.70 5.33 6.70
N LEU A 63 -2.06 4.17 6.51
CA LEU A 63 -0.89 3.78 7.28
C LEU A 63 0.28 4.74 7.07
N SER A 64 0.53 5.16 5.82
CA SER A 64 1.56 6.16 5.51
C SER A 64 1.29 7.51 6.19
N ILE A 65 0.04 7.98 6.19
CA ILE A 65 -0.36 9.20 6.90
C ILE A 65 -0.09 9.06 8.40
N TYR A 66 -0.48 7.93 9.00
CA TYR A 66 -0.26 7.65 10.41
C TYR A 66 1.24 7.65 10.77
N LEU A 67 2.08 6.96 9.99
CA LEU A 67 3.52 6.91 10.21
C LEU A 67 4.17 8.29 10.08
N LEU A 68 3.75 9.09 9.11
CA LEU A 68 4.24 10.47 8.98
C LEU A 68 3.82 11.35 10.15
N TYR A 69 2.62 11.17 10.68
CA TYR A 69 2.15 11.86 11.86
C TYR A 69 3.02 11.51 13.08
N GLU A 70 3.26 10.22 13.32
CA GLU A 70 4.13 9.73 14.40
C GLU A 70 5.56 10.28 14.29
N ILE A 71 6.13 10.29 13.09
CA ILE A 71 7.48 10.83 12.85
C ILE A 71 7.52 12.32 13.16
N LYS A 72 6.51 13.08 12.71
CA LYS A 72 6.43 14.51 13.00
C LYS A 72 6.27 14.78 14.50
N ALA A 73 5.48 13.98 15.19
CA ALA A 73 5.28 14.11 16.64
C ALA A 73 6.55 13.81 17.45
N LYS A 74 7.46 12.97 16.95
CA LYS A 74 8.72 12.58 17.62
C LYS A 74 9.92 13.44 17.25
N ILE A 75 9.85 14.19 16.14
CA ILE A 75 10.91 15.11 15.68
C ILE A 75 10.70 16.54 16.25
N VAL A 76 9.51 16.84 16.77
CA VAL A 76 9.20 18.06 17.54
C VAL A 76 9.53 17.82 19.01
#